data_AF-A0A9W9YZT1-F1
#
_entry.id   AF-A0A9W9YZT1-F1
#
_cell.length_a   1.000
_cell.length_b   1.000
_cell.length_c   1.000
_cell.angle_alpha   90.00
_cell.angle_beta   90.00
_cell.angle_gamma   90.00
#
_symmetry.space_group_name_H-M   'P 1'
#
loop_
_entity.id
_entity.type
_entity.pdbx_description
1 polymer ?
#
loop_
_entity_poly.entity_id
_entity_poly.type
_entity_poly.pdbx_seq_one_letter_code
_entity_poly.pdbx_strand_id
1 'polypeptide(L)'
;MKVHHENECPGHPAVCDKCRRDDIPRGRLRDHQNPILGDCEGVEGPCPFSQIGCSKKEVLSQRDKKKHLEQENAHHTNLILHLALRLSKEFEAFLKRDPTVMSRSPQLLTNYDSVIQDILTQMQMGAEETRNHQCKLREHSGRITSLERQMASVNVSGAAPSNQRPPGNNEGGLPNTENTMRTTHLENRTADHEVLLVENNRTIEDTRRDVGNVKRQLGEHDQPGEREEAGTKGRVH
;
A
#
# COMPACT_ATOMS: atom_id res chain seq x y z
N MET A 1 13.72 -33.47 -18.32
CA MET A 1 13.26 -32.12 -17.91
C MET A 1 11.76 -31.89 -18.11
N LYS A 2 11.13 -32.26 -19.24
CA LYS A 2 9.68 -32.05 -19.46
C LYS A 2 8.79 -32.71 -18.38
N VAL A 3 9.06 -33.96 -18.03
CA VAL A 3 8.27 -34.72 -17.03
C VAL A 3 8.31 -34.06 -15.63
N HIS A 4 9.47 -33.61 -15.16
CA HIS A 4 9.57 -32.88 -13.90
C HIS A 4 8.82 -31.55 -13.98
N HIS A 5 8.98 -30.79 -15.07
CA HIS A 5 8.29 -29.52 -15.23
C HIS A 5 6.76 -29.68 -15.20
N GLU A 6 6.24 -30.69 -15.90
CA GLU A 6 4.80 -30.95 -16.03
C GLU A 6 4.21 -31.60 -14.77
N ASN A 7 4.93 -32.45 -14.04
CA ASN A 7 4.33 -33.26 -12.96
C ASN A 7 4.87 -32.97 -11.55
N GLU A 8 6.10 -32.48 -11.41
CA GLU A 8 6.78 -32.40 -10.11
C GLU A 8 7.13 -30.96 -9.70
N CYS A 9 7.29 -30.06 -10.66
CA CYS A 9 7.71 -28.69 -10.41
C CYS A 9 6.67 -27.94 -9.54
N PRO A 10 7.06 -27.45 -8.35
CA PRO A 10 6.15 -26.70 -7.47
C PRO A 10 5.68 -25.36 -8.07
N GLY A 11 6.48 -24.78 -8.97
CA GLY A 11 6.16 -23.53 -9.66
C GLY A 11 5.29 -23.73 -10.90
N HIS A 12 5.05 -24.97 -11.35
CA HIS A 12 4.17 -25.22 -12.48
C HIS A 12 2.71 -24.93 -12.08
N PRO A 13 1.92 -24.24 -12.93
CA PRO A 13 0.53 -23.95 -12.63
C PRO A 13 -0.29 -25.24 -12.45
N ALA A 14 -1.22 -25.21 -11.52
CA ALA A 14 -2.15 -26.28 -11.22
C ALA A 14 -3.58 -25.74 -11.23
N VAL A 15 -4.49 -26.53 -11.76
CA VAL A 15 -5.91 -26.19 -11.78
C VAL A 15 -6.52 -26.53 -10.42
N CYS A 16 -7.21 -25.57 -9.81
CA CYS A 16 -7.97 -25.81 -8.60
C CYS A 16 -9.29 -26.49 -8.93
N ASP A 17 -9.53 -27.67 -8.36
CA ASP A 17 -10.76 -28.43 -8.60
C ASP A 17 -12.04 -27.74 -8.10
N LYS A 18 -11.89 -26.80 -7.17
CA LYS A 18 -13.00 -26.13 -6.48
C LYS A 18 -13.44 -24.85 -7.17
N CYS A 19 -12.50 -23.97 -7.55
CA CYS A 19 -12.80 -22.69 -8.18
C CYS A 19 -12.38 -22.60 -9.66
N ARG A 20 -11.77 -23.67 -10.21
CA ARG A 20 -11.31 -23.77 -11.60
C ARG A 20 -10.24 -22.77 -12.05
N ARG A 21 -9.67 -21.97 -11.14
CA ARG A 21 -8.47 -21.18 -11.40
C ARG A 21 -7.30 -22.09 -11.76
N ASP A 22 -6.54 -21.72 -12.79
CA ASP A 22 -5.44 -22.49 -13.37
C ASP A 22 -4.08 -21.79 -13.26
N ASP A 23 -4.04 -20.61 -12.68
CA ASP A 23 -2.86 -19.76 -12.46
C ASP A 23 -2.17 -19.99 -11.09
N ILE A 24 -2.61 -21.01 -10.34
CA ILE A 24 -2.11 -21.27 -8.99
C ILE A 24 -0.86 -22.15 -9.07
N PRO A 25 0.30 -21.74 -8.51
CA PRO A 25 1.46 -22.62 -8.44
C PRO A 25 1.13 -23.91 -7.68
N ARG A 26 1.50 -25.08 -8.22
CA ARG A 26 1.25 -26.40 -7.60
C ARG A 26 1.62 -26.44 -6.11
N GLY A 27 2.75 -25.86 -5.74
CA GLY A 27 3.22 -25.79 -4.35
C GLY A 27 2.34 -24.93 -3.43
N ARG A 28 1.53 -24.02 -3.98
CA ARG A 28 0.62 -23.10 -3.27
C ARG A 28 -0.85 -23.56 -3.30
N LEU A 29 -1.17 -24.63 -4.02
CA LEU A 29 -2.55 -25.08 -4.19
C LEU A 29 -3.22 -25.42 -2.84
N ARG A 30 -2.48 -26.00 -1.90
CA ARG A 30 -2.97 -26.27 -0.54
C ARG A 30 -3.26 -25.01 0.26
N ASP A 31 -2.40 -24.00 0.16
CA ASP A 31 -2.57 -22.71 0.85
C ASP A 31 -3.81 -21.99 0.30
N HIS A 32 -3.96 -21.96 -1.02
CA HIS A 32 -5.13 -21.43 -1.71
C HIS A 32 -6.43 -22.09 -1.23
N GLN A 33 -6.42 -23.42 -1.08
CA GLN A 33 -7.59 -24.21 -0.66
C GLN A 33 -7.81 -24.23 0.86
N ASN A 34 -7.03 -23.49 1.64
CA ASN A 34 -7.14 -23.48 3.09
C ASN A 34 -8.50 -22.85 3.53
N PRO A 35 -9.35 -23.55 4.31
CA PRO A 35 -10.66 -23.03 4.72
C PRO A 35 -10.61 -21.76 5.58
N ILE A 36 -9.51 -21.56 6.31
CA ILE A 36 -9.38 -20.46 7.27
C ILE A 36 -8.67 -19.27 6.61
N LEU A 37 -7.53 -19.50 5.96
CA LEU A 37 -6.67 -18.43 5.44
C LEU A 37 -6.58 -18.40 3.91
N GLY A 38 -7.16 -19.38 3.21
CA GLY A 38 -7.11 -19.47 1.76
C GLY A 38 -8.02 -18.46 1.08
N ASP A 39 -7.70 -18.19 -0.18
CA ASP A 39 -8.41 -17.25 -1.05
C ASP A 39 -9.35 -17.97 -2.05
N CYS A 40 -9.47 -19.30 -1.99
CA CYS A 40 -10.34 -20.06 -2.88
C CYS A 40 -11.82 -19.73 -2.69
N GLU A 41 -12.47 -19.28 -3.76
CA GLU A 41 -13.91 -18.96 -3.76
C GLU A 41 -14.79 -20.21 -3.58
N GLY A 42 -14.31 -21.37 -4.03
CA GLY A 42 -15.01 -22.65 -3.92
C GLY A 42 -14.77 -23.40 -2.61
N VAL A 43 -14.05 -22.78 -1.65
CA VAL A 43 -13.85 -23.33 -0.32
C VAL A 43 -14.67 -22.55 0.68
N GLU A 44 -15.50 -23.28 1.43
CA GLU A 44 -16.19 -22.73 2.59
C GLU A 44 -15.38 -23.00 3.86
N GLY A 45 -15.47 -22.09 4.83
CA GLY A 45 -14.76 -22.25 6.09
C GLY A 45 -15.25 -21.31 7.19
N PRO A 46 -14.82 -21.54 8.44
CA PRO A 46 -15.23 -20.73 9.57
C PRO A 46 -14.61 -19.33 9.53
N CYS A 47 -15.14 -18.42 10.37
CA CYS A 47 -14.45 -17.17 10.66
C CYS A 47 -13.06 -17.47 11.27
N PRO A 48 -11.97 -16.84 10.78
CA PRO A 48 -10.61 -17.03 11.33
C PRO A 48 -10.51 -16.65 12.81
N PHE A 49 -11.40 -15.78 13.30
CA PHE A 49 -11.44 -15.33 14.69
C PHE A 49 -12.31 -16.20 15.59
N SER A 50 -12.96 -17.24 15.06
CA SER A 50 -13.79 -18.17 15.86
C SER A 50 -13.00 -18.83 16.99
N GLN A 51 -11.72 -19.14 16.74
CA GLN A 51 -10.80 -19.71 17.75
C GLN A 51 -10.45 -18.75 18.89
N ILE A 52 -10.57 -17.44 18.70
CA ILE A 52 -10.24 -16.43 19.71
C ILE A 52 -11.47 -15.75 20.32
N GLY A 53 -12.68 -16.19 19.96
CA GLY A 53 -13.92 -15.77 20.62
C GLY A 53 -14.99 -15.16 19.71
N CYS A 54 -14.81 -15.12 18.38
CA CYS A 54 -15.89 -14.69 17.50
C CYS A 54 -17.07 -15.68 17.59
N SER A 55 -18.29 -15.14 17.71
CA SER A 55 -19.53 -15.90 17.85
C SER A 55 -19.91 -16.66 16.57
N LYS A 56 -19.42 -16.21 15.41
CA LYS A 56 -19.69 -16.82 14.10
C LYS A 56 -18.80 -18.03 13.85
N LYS A 57 -19.22 -19.17 14.42
CA LYS A 57 -18.53 -20.48 14.31
C LYS A 57 -18.97 -21.32 13.10
N GLU A 58 -20.05 -20.91 12.46
CA GLU A 58 -20.61 -21.60 11.28
C GLU A 58 -19.65 -21.49 10.09
N VAL A 59 -19.72 -22.50 9.22
CA VAL A 59 -19.02 -22.50 7.94
C VAL A 59 -19.67 -21.45 7.03
N LEU A 60 -18.86 -20.57 6.48
CA LEU A 60 -19.29 -19.47 5.62
C LEU A 60 -18.72 -19.66 4.21
N SER A 61 -19.50 -19.25 3.20
CA SER A 61 -18.96 -19.03 1.86
C SER A 61 -17.89 -17.94 1.90
N GLN A 62 -16.96 -17.93 0.94
CA GLN A 62 -15.91 -16.92 0.91
C GLN A 62 -16.48 -15.49 0.80
N ARG A 63 -17.62 -15.33 0.12
CA ARG A 63 -18.34 -14.04 0.01
C ARG A 63 -18.90 -13.60 1.35
N ASP A 64 -19.60 -14.50 2.04
CA ASP A 64 -20.22 -14.17 3.34
C ASP A 64 -19.17 -13.95 4.42
N LYS A 65 -18.07 -14.71 4.37
CA LYS A 65 -16.90 -14.51 5.22
C LYS A 65 -16.30 -13.13 5.02
N LYS A 66 -16.09 -12.68 3.77
CA LYS A 66 -15.60 -11.32 3.49
C LYS A 66 -16.53 -10.26 4.09
N LYS A 67 -17.83 -10.38 3.86
CA LYS A 67 -18.83 -9.46 4.40
C LYS A 67 -18.84 -9.44 5.93
N HIS A 68 -18.77 -10.61 6.56
CA HIS A 68 -18.69 -10.73 8.02
C HIS A 68 -17.41 -10.09 8.58
N LEU A 69 -16.26 -10.33 7.95
CA LEU A 69 -14.98 -9.74 8.37
C LEU A 69 -15.00 -8.21 8.29
N GLU A 70 -15.62 -7.64 7.26
CA GLU A 70 -15.81 -6.19 7.11
C GLU A 70 -16.76 -5.62 8.19
N GLN A 71 -17.88 -6.29 8.45
CA GLN A 71 -18.88 -5.87 9.44
C GLN A 71 -18.36 -5.95 10.88
N GLU A 72 -17.68 -7.03 11.22
CA GLU A 72 -17.20 -7.32 12.57
C GLU A 72 -15.74 -6.90 12.79
N ASN A 73 -15.16 -6.09 11.89
CA ASN A 73 -13.74 -5.73 11.93
C ASN A 73 -13.31 -5.12 13.28
N ALA A 74 -14.13 -4.21 13.83
CA ALA A 74 -13.86 -3.59 15.13
C ALA A 74 -13.88 -4.63 16.27
N HIS A 75 -14.83 -5.56 16.23
CA HIS A 75 -14.92 -6.65 17.20
C HIS A 75 -13.73 -7.60 17.09
N HIS A 76 -13.36 -8.02 15.88
CA HIS A 76 -12.18 -8.86 15.64
C HIS A 76 -10.88 -8.19 16.08
N THR A 77 -10.72 -6.89 15.81
CA THR A 77 -9.57 -6.10 16.29
C THR A 77 -9.51 -6.10 17.82
N ASN A 78 -10.66 -5.94 18.49
CA ASN A 78 -10.74 -6.02 19.94
C ASN A 78 -10.37 -7.42 20.45
N LEU A 79 -10.84 -8.51 19.82
CA LEU A 79 -10.45 -9.88 20.18
C LEU A 79 -8.93 -10.09 20.07
N ILE A 80 -8.30 -9.57 19.01
CA ILE A 80 -6.83 -9.62 18.84
C ILE A 80 -6.14 -8.87 19.97
N LEU A 81 -6.59 -7.67 20.29
CA LEU A 81 -6.03 -6.87 21.39
C LEU A 81 -6.18 -7.58 22.74
N HIS A 82 -7.35 -8.16 23.03
CA HIS A 82 -7.57 -8.92 24.26
C HIS A 82 -6.67 -10.14 24.36
N LEU A 83 -6.46 -10.85 23.24
CA LEU A 83 -5.54 -11.98 23.19
C LEU A 83 -4.10 -11.51 23.42
N ALA A 84 -3.66 -10.45 22.75
CA ALA A 84 -2.32 -9.89 22.92
C ALA A 84 -2.07 -9.48 24.38
N LEU A 85 -3.00 -8.74 25.00
CA LEU A 85 -2.90 -8.35 26.41
C LEU A 85 -2.87 -9.55 27.36
N ARG A 86 -3.62 -10.62 27.06
CA ARG A 86 -3.58 -11.86 27.84
C ARG A 86 -2.22 -12.55 27.72
N LEU A 87 -1.74 -12.71 26.48
CA LEU A 87 -0.44 -13.31 26.21
C LEU A 87 0.70 -12.51 26.84
N SER A 88 0.66 -11.17 26.80
CA SER A 88 1.64 -10.32 27.47
C SER A 88 1.71 -10.58 28.98
N LYS A 89 0.56 -10.73 29.65
CA LYS A 89 0.50 -11.05 31.09
C LYS A 89 1.02 -12.44 31.41
N GLU A 90 0.65 -13.44 30.60
CA GLU A 90 1.14 -14.81 30.76
C GLU A 90 2.66 -14.88 30.53
N PHE A 91 3.15 -14.16 29.53
CA PHE A 91 4.57 -14.05 29.23
C PHE A 91 5.33 -13.34 30.36
N GLU A 92 4.81 -12.21 30.87
CA GLU A 92 5.39 -11.52 32.02
C GLU A 92 5.43 -12.42 33.26
N ALA A 93 4.35 -13.17 33.52
CA ALA A 93 4.30 -14.13 34.63
C ALA A 93 5.32 -15.27 34.45
N PHE A 94 5.48 -15.76 33.22
CA PHE A 94 6.50 -16.76 32.88
C PHE A 94 7.91 -16.24 33.13
N LEU A 95 8.22 -15.02 32.67
CA LEU A 95 9.51 -14.37 32.87
C LEU A 95 9.81 -14.10 34.35
N LYS A 96 8.81 -13.69 35.14
CA LYS A 96 8.97 -13.50 36.60
C LYS A 96 9.27 -14.81 37.33
N ARG A 97 8.77 -15.94 36.82
CA ARG A 97 8.89 -17.25 37.46
C ARG A 97 10.25 -17.90 37.20
N ASP A 98 10.88 -17.60 36.06
CA ASP A 98 12.24 -18.02 35.74
C ASP A 98 13.07 -16.87 35.12
N PRO A 99 13.77 -16.08 35.95
CA PRO A 99 14.62 -14.98 35.50
C PRO A 99 15.78 -15.46 34.60
N THR A 100 16.16 -16.74 34.66
CA THR A 100 17.27 -17.28 33.87
C THR A 100 16.92 -17.53 32.41
N VAL A 101 15.62 -17.53 32.06
CA VAL A 101 15.18 -17.55 30.66
C VAL A 101 15.60 -16.27 29.94
N MET A 102 15.57 -15.12 30.63
CA MET A 102 16.02 -13.84 30.06
C MET A 102 17.54 -13.80 29.84
N SER A 103 18.32 -14.46 30.70
CA SER A 103 19.79 -14.52 30.55
C SER A 103 20.25 -15.49 29.47
N ARG A 104 19.45 -16.52 29.14
CA ARG A 104 19.76 -17.51 28.10
C ARG A 104 19.49 -17.00 26.68
N SER A 105 18.65 -15.98 26.50
CA SER A 105 18.34 -15.42 25.19
C SER A 105 18.09 -13.91 25.24
N PRO A 106 19.13 -13.11 25.53
CA PRO A 106 19.03 -11.65 25.57
C PRO A 106 18.68 -11.04 24.20
N GLN A 107 18.87 -11.79 23.11
CA GLN A 107 18.70 -11.31 21.73
C GLN A 107 17.24 -11.30 21.27
N LEU A 108 16.35 -12.02 21.96
CA LEU A 108 14.93 -12.03 21.62
C LEU A 108 14.30 -10.64 21.87
N LEU A 109 14.65 -9.98 22.97
CA LEU A 109 14.08 -8.66 23.31
C LEU A 109 14.54 -7.54 22.39
N THR A 110 15.82 -7.49 22.04
CA THR A 110 16.37 -6.51 21.09
C THR A 110 15.70 -6.60 19.71
N ASN A 111 15.32 -7.81 19.31
CA ASN A 111 14.57 -8.04 18.07
C ASN A 111 13.11 -7.58 18.17
N TYR A 112 12.46 -7.73 19.34
CA TYR A 112 11.09 -7.26 19.51
C TYR A 112 10.99 -5.74 19.63
N ASP A 113 11.91 -5.08 20.33
CA ASP A 113 11.87 -3.61 20.47
C ASP A 113 12.01 -2.91 19.11
N SER A 114 12.90 -3.40 18.24
CA SER A 114 13.03 -2.87 16.88
C SER A 114 11.79 -3.11 16.02
N VAL A 115 11.19 -4.31 16.09
CA VAL A 115 9.93 -4.62 15.38
C VAL A 115 8.75 -3.83 15.92
N ILE A 116 8.64 -3.66 17.23
CA ILE A 116 7.60 -2.84 17.87
C ILE A 116 7.76 -1.39 17.42
N GLN A 117 8.98 -0.87 17.42
CA GLN A 117 9.25 0.50 16.97
C GLN A 117 8.90 0.69 15.50
N ASP A 118 9.24 -0.27 14.64
CA ASP A 118 8.89 -0.24 13.21
C ASP A 118 7.37 -0.28 12.98
N ILE A 119 6.65 -1.15 13.70
CA ILE A 119 5.18 -1.20 13.66
C ILE A 119 4.58 0.14 14.11
N LEU A 120 5.09 0.73 15.19
CA LEU A 120 4.63 2.04 15.67
C LEU A 120 4.89 3.14 14.63
N THR A 121 6.05 3.12 13.96
CA THR A 121 6.37 4.05 12.87
C THR A 121 5.44 3.85 11.67
N GLN A 122 5.20 2.60 11.24
CA GLN A 122 4.24 2.31 10.17
C GLN A 122 2.82 2.75 10.52
N MET A 123 2.36 2.55 11.75
CA MET A 123 1.06 3.02 12.20
C MET A 123 0.95 4.55 12.17
N GLN A 124 2.01 5.27 12.56
CA GLN A 124 2.06 6.72 12.50
C GLN A 124 2.01 7.23 11.05
N MET A 125 2.81 6.64 10.16
CA MET A 125 2.79 6.98 8.74
C MET A 125 1.41 6.72 8.11
N GLY A 126 0.81 5.56 8.38
CA GLY A 126 -0.53 5.21 7.89
C GLY A 126 -1.63 6.13 8.43
N ALA A 127 -1.51 6.59 9.69
CA ALA A 127 -2.43 7.57 10.27
C ALA A 127 -2.32 8.94 9.57
N GLU A 128 -1.11 9.37 9.22
CA GLU A 128 -0.86 10.62 8.50
C GLU A 128 -1.39 10.55 7.05
N GLU A 129 -1.16 9.43 6.35
CA GLU A 129 -1.72 9.18 5.02
C GLU A 129 -3.25 9.19 5.04
N THR A 130 -3.86 8.54 6.03
CA THR A 130 -5.32 8.51 6.21
C THR A 130 -5.86 9.93 6.41
N ARG A 131 -5.20 10.73 7.25
CA ARG A 131 -5.56 12.14 7.48
C ARG A 131 -5.42 12.97 6.20
N ASN A 132 -4.37 12.73 5.41
CA ASN A 132 -4.15 13.41 4.13
C ASN A 132 -5.26 13.08 3.11
N HIS A 133 -5.61 11.80 2.98
CA HIS A 133 -6.74 11.35 2.15
C HIS A 133 -8.06 11.97 2.60
N GLN A 134 -8.31 12.04 3.91
CA GLN A 134 -9.50 12.68 4.46
C GLN A 134 -9.55 14.18 4.14
N CYS A 135 -8.41 14.87 4.15
CA CYS A 135 -8.31 16.27 3.75
C CYS A 135 -8.66 16.45 2.26
N LYS A 136 -8.08 15.64 1.37
CA LYS A 136 -8.37 15.65 -0.08
C LYS A 136 -9.85 15.36 -0.36
N LEU A 137 -10.44 14.39 0.35
CA LEU A 137 -11.87 14.10 0.25
C LEU A 137 -12.73 15.30 0.62
N ARG A 138 -12.38 16.02 1.70
CA ARG A 138 -13.10 17.23 2.12
C ARG A 138 -12.99 18.34 1.06
N GLU A 139 -11.80 18.54 0.50
CA GLU A 139 -11.57 19.51 -0.57
C GLU A 139 -12.40 19.18 -1.82
N HIS A 140 -12.34 17.92 -2.28
CA HIS A 140 -13.11 17.45 -3.43
C HIS A 140 -14.62 17.59 -3.19
N SER A 141 -15.11 17.24 -2.00
CA SER A 141 -16.51 17.43 -1.64
C SER A 141 -16.92 18.91 -1.67
N GLY A 142 -16.05 19.82 -1.24
CA GLY A 142 -16.27 21.27 -1.33
C GLY A 142 -16.34 21.76 -2.77
N ARG A 143 -15.42 21.29 -3.64
CA ARG A 143 -15.43 21.61 -5.07
C ARG A 143 -16.68 21.12 -5.77
N ILE A 144 -17.11 19.88 -5.47
CA ILE A 144 -18.37 19.31 -5.99
C ILE A 144 -19.55 20.19 -5.58
N THR A 145 -19.67 20.52 -4.29
CA THR A 145 -20.76 21.36 -3.78
C THR A 145 -20.78 22.76 -4.43
N SER A 146 -19.61 23.32 -4.74
CA SER A 146 -19.49 24.61 -5.44
C SER A 146 -19.96 24.50 -6.89
N LEU A 147 -19.54 23.45 -7.59
CA LEU A 147 -19.95 23.19 -8.98
C LEU A 147 -21.45 22.89 -9.07
N GLU A 148 -22.01 22.13 -8.14
CA GLU A 148 -23.45 21.88 -8.04
C GLU A 148 -24.25 23.18 -7.86
N ARG A 149 -23.78 24.08 -6.99
CA ARG A 149 -24.39 25.42 -6.82
C ARG A 149 -24.28 26.26 -8.08
N GLN A 150 -23.14 26.23 -8.77
CA GLN A 150 -22.94 26.94 -10.02
C GLN A 150 -23.87 26.42 -11.12
N MET A 151 -23.99 25.09 -11.29
CA MET A 151 -24.92 24.49 -12.24
C MET A 151 -26.39 24.80 -11.90
N ALA A 152 -26.76 24.77 -10.61
CA ALA A 152 -28.10 25.17 -10.18
C ALA A 152 -28.40 26.63 -10.53
N SER A 153 -27.44 27.55 -10.37
CA SER A 153 -27.61 28.95 -10.75
C SER A 153 -27.71 29.17 -12.27
N VAL A 154 -26.94 28.42 -13.06
CA VAL A 154 -26.99 28.45 -14.54
C VAL A 154 -28.32 27.93 -15.06
N ASN A 155 -28.90 26.90 -14.42
CA ASN A 155 -30.22 26.38 -14.79
C ASN A 155 -31.37 27.35 -14.43
N VAL A 156 -31.23 28.16 -13.38
CA VAL A 156 -32.22 29.20 -13.02
C VAL A 156 -32.21 30.37 -14.02
N SER A 157 -31.08 30.65 -14.67
CA SER A 157 -30.98 31.64 -15.75
C SER A 157 -31.37 31.10 -17.14
N GLY A 158 -31.63 29.80 -17.28
CA GLY A 158 -31.89 29.12 -18.55
C GLY A 158 -33.37 28.87 -18.88
N ALA A 159 -34.32 29.19 -17.99
CA ALA A 159 -35.74 29.11 -18.28
C ALA A 159 -36.23 30.46 -18.86
N ALA A 160 -36.28 30.53 -20.19
CA ALA A 160 -36.61 31.72 -21.00
C ALA A 160 -37.96 32.38 -20.67
N PRO A 161 -38.18 33.63 -21.15
CA PRO A 161 -39.28 33.73 -22.11
C PRO A 161 -38.87 34.39 -23.44
N SER A 162 -39.55 33.88 -24.45
CA SER A 162 -39.60 34.29 -25.85
C SER A 162 -40.00 35.77 -26.04
N ASN A 163 -39.42 36.35 -27.10
CA ASN A 163 -39.81 37.56 -27.86
C ASN A 163 -39.79 38.93 -27.17
N GLN A 164 -38.85 39.79 -27.58
CA GLN A 164 -39.10 41.02 -28.37
C GLN A 164 -37.80 41.83 -28.61
N ARG A 165 -37.60 42.28 -29.85
CA ARG A 165 -36.60 43.29 -30.27
C ARG A 165 -37.18 44.69 -29.98
N PRO A 166 -36.39 45.73 -29.63
CA PRO A 166 -35.95 46.72 -30.64
C PRO A 166 -34.55 47.35 -30.34
N PRO A 167 -34.01 48.24 -31.21
CA PRO A 167 -32.58 48.48 -31.42
C PRO A 167 -32.02 49.71 -30.71
N GLY A 168 -30.70 49.78 -30.54
CA GLY A 168 -30.01 50.98 -30.06
C GLY A 168 -28.50 50.86 -30.20
N ASN A 169 -27.94 51.72 -31.06
CA ASN A 169 -26.51 51.95 -31.24
C ASN A 169 -25.84 52.39 -29.92
N ASN A 170 -24.64 51.88 -29.65
CA ASN A 170 -23.42 52.70 -29.54
C ASN A 170 -22.21 51.87 -29.06
N GLU A 171 -21.13 51.95 -29.85
CA GLU A 171 -19.71 51.89 -29.49
C GLU A 171 -19.18 50.65 -28.74
N GLY A 172 -18.18 49.89 -29.19
CA GLY A 172 -16.94 50.33 -29.83
C GLY A 172 -15.78 50.25 -28.83
N GLY A 173 -15.22 49.04 -28.61
CA GLY A 173 -14.05 48.76 -27.76
C GLY A 173 -14.41 48.47 -26.29
N LEU A 174 -13.99 47.42 -25.60
CA LEU A 174 -12.74 46.66 -25.61
C LEU A 174 -12.99 45.28 -24.92
N PRO A 175 -13.06 44.15 -25.66
CA PRO A 175 -12.93 42.81 -25.07
C PRO A 175 -11.52 42.22 -25.24
N ASN A 176 -10.63 42.92 -25.95
CA ASN A 176 -9.34 42.37 -26.37
C ASN A 176 -8.29 42.40 -25.25
N THR A 177 -8.23 43.48 -24.45
CA THR A 177 -7.24 43.69 -23.39
C THR A 177 -7.36 42.71 -22.23
N GLU A 178 -8.58 42.34 -21.83
CA GLU A 178 -8.80 41.37 -20.74
C GLU A 178 -8.43 39.95 -21.17
N ASN A 179 -8.74 39.58 -22.42
CA ASN A 179 -8.34 38.30 -23.00
C ASN A 179 -6.82 38.21 -23.16
N THR A 180 -6.15 39.28 -23.58
CA THR A 180 -4.68 39.34 -23.66
C THR A 180 -4.04 39.16 -22.27
N MET A 181 -4.56 39.82 -21.22
CA MET A 181 -4.02 39.64 -19.87
C MET A 181 -4.21 38.20 -19.35
N ARG A 182 -5.34 37.56 -19.66
CA ARG A 182 -5.58 36.16 -19.28
C ARG A 182 -4.66 35.19 -20.03
N THR A 183 -4.40 35.41 -21.32
CA THR A 183 -3.45 34.59 -22.08
C THR A 183 -2.03 34.75 -21.58
N THR A 184 -1.56 35.98 -21.31
CA THR A 184 -0.22 36.20 -20.76
C THR A 184 -0.06 35.60 -19.36
N HIS A 185 -1.09 35.67 -18.51
CA HIS A 185 -1.06 35.02 -17.21
C HIS A 185 -1.02 33.49 -17.30
N LEU A 186 -1.72 32.89 -18.27
CA LEU A 186 -1.65 31.45 -18.53
C LEU A 186 -0.30 31.03 -19.12
N GLU A 187 0.28 31.84 -19.99
CA GLU A 187 1.63 31.63 -20.55
C GLU A 187 2.69 31.69 -19.46
N ASN A 188 2.64 32.68 -18.56
CA ASN A 188 3.57 32.78 -17.43
C ASN A 188 3.45 31.57 -16.49
N ARG A 189 2.24 31.13 -16.17
CA ARG A 189 2.03 29.91 -15.37
C ARG A 189 2.56 28.66 -16.06
N THR A 190 2.44 28.59 -17.38
CA THR A 190 2.95 27.46 -18.16
C THR A 190 4.47 27.45 -18.16
N ALA A 191 5.12 28.61 -18.32
CA ALA A 191 6.56 28.76 -18.18
C ALA A 191 7.06 28.35 -16.78
N ASP A 192 6.36 28.73 -15.71
CA ASP A 192 6.70 28.32 -14.34
C ASP A 192 6.62 26.79 -14.17
N HIS A 193 5.60 26.16 -14.75
CA HIS A 193 5.46 24.70 -14.73
C HIS A 193 6.57 24.00 -15.52
N GLU A 194 7.01 24.56 -16.65
CA GLU A 194 8.14 24.04 -17.42
C GLU A 194 9.45 24.11 -16.64
N VAL A 195 9.70 25.21 -15.92
CA VAL A 195 10.88 25.35 -15.03
C VAL A 195 10.86 24.29 -13.94
N LEU A 196 9.74 24.09 -13.27
CA LEU A 196 9.61 23.06 -12.22
C LEU A 196 9.83 21.65 -12.76
N LEU A 197 9.37 21.36 -13.98
CA LEU A 197 9.60 20.06 -14.62
C LEU A 197 11.08 19.84 -14.97
N VAL A 198 11.77 20.88 -15.44
CA VAL A 198 13.21 20.83 -15.72
C VAL A 198 14.02 20.63 -14.43
N GLU A 199 13.68 21.35 -13.36
CA GLU A 199 14.32 21.20 -12.05
C GLU A 199 14.08 19.82 -11.43
N ASN A 200 12.86 19.29 -11.57
CA ASN A 200 12.52 17.96 -11.08
C ASN A 200 13.31 16.88 -11.85
N ASN A 201 13.34 16.96 -13.18
CA ASN A 201 14.11 16.04 -14.01
C ASN A 201 15.61 16.10 -13.68
N ARG A 202 16.16 17.30 -13.48
CA ARG A 202 17.56 17.47 -13.06
C ARG A 202 17.82 16.80 -11.71
N THR A 203 16.94 16.99 -10.74
CA THR A 203 17.06 16.38 -9.41
C THR A 203 17.00 14.85 -9.48
N ILE A 204 16.13 14.30 -10.34
CA ILE A 204 16.04 12.86 -10.59
C ILE A 204 17.33 12.33 -11.21
N GLU A 205 17.91 13.04 -12.19
CA GLU A 205 19.17 12.65 -12.83
C GLU A 205 20.36 12.69 -11.85
N ASP A 206 20.45 13.72 -11.02
CA ASP A 206 21.48 13.84 -9.98
C ASP A 206 21.34 12.70 -8.95
N THR A 207 20.12 12.43 -8.48
CA THR A 207 19.84 11.30 -7.57
C THR A 207 20.23 9.97 -8.21
N ARG A 208 19.92 9.77 -9.50
CA ARG A 208 20.27 8.56 -10.25
C ARG A 208 21.78 8.39 -10.39
N ARG A 209 22.52 9.49 -10.55
CA ARG A 209 23.99 9.49 -10.58
C ARG A 209 24.57 9.12 -9.22
N ASP A 210 24.03 9.69 -8.14
CA ASP A 210 24.48 9.41 -6.77
C ASP A 210 24.22 7.95 -6.39
N VAL A 211 23.04 7.42 -6.70
CA VAL A 211 22.73 5.99 -6.54
C VAL A 211 23.70 5.12 -7.35
N GLY A 212 24.04 5.54 -8.58
CA GLY A 212 25.04 4.85 -9.40
C GLY A 212 26.45 4.89 -8.78
N ASN A 213 26.84 5.99 -8.14
CA ASN A 213 28.11 6.13 -7.45
C ASN A 213 28.17 5.27 -6.19
N VAL A 214 27.13 5.29 -5.36
CA VAL A 214 27.00 4.46 -4.16
C VAL A 214 27.02 2.97 -4.54
N LYS A 215 26.31 2.59 -5.61
CA LYS A 215 26.32 1.21 -6.12
C LYS A 215 27.72 0.76 -6.55
N ARG A 216 28.53 1.64 -7.15
CA ARG A 216 29.93 1.32 -7.49
C ARG A 216 30.82 1.19 -6.26
N GLN A 217 30.68 2.06 -5.28
CA GLN A 217 31.41 1.95 -4.00
C GLN A 217 31.06 0.66 -3.25
N LEU A 218 29.79 0.26 -3.25
CA LEU A 218 29.36 -1.01 -2.66
C LEU A 218 29.88 -2.23 -3.45
N GLY A 219 29.93 -2.14 -4.78
CA GLY A 219 30.50 -3.20 -5.62
C GLY A 219 32.03 -3.34 -5.51
N GLU A 220 32.74 -2.25 -5.21
CA GLU A 220 34.19 -2.28 -4.92
C GLU A 220 34.49 -2.86 -3.53
N HIS A 221 33.54 -2.80 -2.60
CA HIS A 221 33.67 -3.38 -1.25
C HIS A 221 33.33 -4.87 -1.18
N ASP A 222 32.76 -5.45 -2.25
CA ASP A 222 32.29 -6.84 -2.32
C ASP A 222 33.28 -7.81 -3.01
N GLN A 223 34.55 -7.40 -3.18
CA GLN A 223 35.65 -8.32 -3.51
C GLN A 223 36.65 -8.47 -2.34
N PRO A 224 36.41 -9.36 -1.37
CA PRO A 224 37.46 -9.86 -0.49
C PRO A 224 38.05 -11.16 -1.04
N GLY A 225 39.31 -11.11 -1.46
CA GLY A 225 40.28 -12.18 -1.23
C GLY A 225 40.30 -13.40 -2.16
N GLU A 226 40.85 -13.26 -3.36
CA GLU A 226 41.58 -14.36 -4.01
C GLU A 226 42.86 -13.81 -4.65
N ARG A 227 43.93 -13.71 -3.85
CA ARG A 227 45.35 -13.74 -4.29
C ARG A 227 46.28 -13.59 -3.09
N GLU A 228 46.38 -14.62 -2.26
CA GLU A 228 47.61 -14.93 -1.53
C GLU A 228 47.44 -16.29 -0.84
N GLU A 229 47.87 -17.36 -1.52
CA GLU A 229 48.43 -18.57 -0.88
C GLU A 229 48.92 -19.53 -1.99
N ALA A 230 50.07 -19.19 -2.59
CA ALA A 230 50.88 -20.14 -3.32
C ALA A 230 52.31 -20.03 -2.80
N GLY A 231 52.54 -20.57 -1.60
CA GLY A 231 53.89 -20.60 -1.03
C GLY A 231 53.92 -21.13 0.38
N THR A 232 53.74 -22.45 0.57
CA THR A 232 54.55 -23.29 1.48
C THR A 232 53.98 -24.71 1.64
N LYS A 233 54.51 -25.65 0.85
CA LYS A 233 54.68 -27.08 1.18
C LYS A 233 55.91 -27.52 0.39
N GLY A 234 56.94 -28.17 0.90
CA GLY A 234 57.29 -28.69 2.20
C GLY A 234 58.62 -29.43 1.97
N ARG A 235 59.66 -29.09 2.72
CA ARG A 235 60.93 -29.84 2.80
C ARG A 235 60.93 -30.53 4.16
N VAL A 236 61.55 -31.72 4.24
CA VAL A 236 61.61 -32.70 5.36
C VAL A 236 60.60 -33.83 5.10
N HIS A 237 60.97 -35.09 4.84
CA HIS A 237 62.20 -35.88 5.03
C HIS A 237 62.49 -36.71 3.79
#